data_AF-A0A1T3NVE2-F1
#
_entry.id   AF-A0A1T3NVE2-F1
#
_cell.length_a   1.000
_cell.length_b   1.000
_cell.length_c   1.000
_cell.angle_alpha   90.00
_cell.angle_beta   90.00
_cell.angle_gamma   90.00
#
_symmetry.space_group_name_H-M   'P 1'
#
loop_
_entity.id
_entity.type
_entity.pdbx_description
1 polymer ?
#
loop_
_entity_poly.entity_id
_entity_poly.type
_entity_poly.pdbx_seq_one_letter_code
_entity_poly.pdbx_strand_id
1 'polypeptide(L)'
;MRHRGTTDMARTTVRAYLNLAILVAGLELLAIGVWFVLEGVRVNQSDGMMVVYICAAAGLASVIWLAGYRPRADEPIEYRDDRALRDAQARLDRMDPARLAEHVAELCERDGLAEVETVRVVEDAYAVDIHARRGDGTPAVLRCRSADGPGPVAGGVVQDFVSALDAAEERPGPLLLATTAGCFSAKAEALAAGAGIILLDRSALAHWECDKETPKALAA
;
A
#
# COMPACT_ATOMS: atom_id res chain seq x y z
N MET A 1 -25.22 -3.87 0.32
CA MET A 1 -24.75 -2.76 -0.54
C MET A 1 -24.73 -1.46 0.27
N ARG A 2 -23.56 -1.02 0.75
CA ARG A 2 -23.40 0.29 1.40
C ARG A 2 -22.06 0.91 1.02
N HIS A 3 -22.15 2.14 0.53
CA HIS A 3 -21.14 3.15 0.27
C HIS A 3 -19.79 2.97 1.00
N ARG A 4 -18.75 2.51 0.28
CA ARG A 4 -17.34 2.68 0.73
C ARG A 4 -16.46 3.41 -0.27
N GLY A 5 -16.84 3.49 -1.56
CA GLY A 5 -16.03 4.15 -2.59
C GLY A 5 -16.07 5.68 -2.61
N THR A 6 -17.02 6.33 -1.93
CA THR A 6 -17.17 7.80 -2.00
C THR A 6 -16.27 8.56 -1.01
N THR A 7 -15.81 7.92 0.07
CA THR A 7 -15.06 8.61 1.14
C THR A 7 -13.56 8.72 0.87
N ASP A 8 -13.02 7.92 -0.04
CA ASP A 8 -11.60 7.95 -0.39
C ASP A 8 -11.31 8.97 -1.50
N MET A 9 -12.20 9.02 -2.49
CA MET A 9 -12.17 10.04 -3.54
C MET A 9 -12.41 11.46 -2.98
N ALA A 10 -13.29 11.60 -1.99
CA ALA A 10 -13.48 12.89 -1.31
C ALA A 10 -12.22 13.38 -0.59
N ARG A 11 -11.42 12.47 -0.01
CA ARG A 11 -10.19 12.84 0.72
C ARG A 11 -9.06 13.26 -0.22
N THR A 12 -8.92 12.63 -1.38
CA THR A 12 -7.92 13.03 -2.38
C THR A 12 -8.28 14.36 -3.02
N THR A 13 -9.57 14.60 -3.29
CA THR A 13 -10.05 15.87 -3.83
C THR A 13 -9.87 17.03 -2.85
N VAL A 14 -10.20 16.85 -1.56
CA VAL A 14 -10.00 17.89 -0.53
C VAL A 14 -8.52 18.27 -0.38
N ARG A 15 -7.60 17.29 -0.45
CA ARG A 15 -6.15 17.54 -0.40
C ARG A 15 -5.65 18.34 -1.60
N ALA A 16 -6.16 18.03 -2.80
CA ALA A 16 -5.80 18.77 -4.01
C ALA A 16 -6.24 20.25 -3.93
N TYR A 17 -7.46 20.51 -3.44
CA TYR A 17 -7.95 21.88 -3.27
C TYR A 17 -7.18 22.67 -2.20
N LEU A 18 -6.79 22.03 -1.10
CA LEU A 18 -6.00 22.69 -0.06
C LEU A 18 -4.60 23.09 -0.56
N ASN A 19 -3.93 22.19 -1.28
CA ASN A 19 -2.62 22.49 -1.87
C ASN A 19 -2.71 23.59 -2.94
N LEU A 20 -3.78 23.58 -3.75
CA LEU A 20 -4.04 24.63 -4.72
C LEU A 20 -4.27 25.99 -4.03
N ALA A 21 -5.05 26.03 -2.95
CA ALA A 21 -5.32 27.26 -2.20
C ALA A 21 -4.04 27.85 -1.59
N ILE A 22 -3.16 27.00 -1.06
CA ILE A 22 -1.85 27.43 -0.51
C ILE A 22 -0.96 28.01 -1.62
N LEU A 23 -0.92 27.37 -2.80
CA LEU A 23 -0.15 27.87 -3.94
C LEU A 23 -0.66 29.22 -4.43
N VAL A 24 -1.99 29.38 -4.53
CA VAL A 24 -2.61 30.64 -4.94
C VAL A 24 -2.30 31.75 -3.93
N ALA A 25 -2.46 31.48 -2.63
CA ALA A 25 -2.12 32.46 -1.59
C ALA A 25 -0.64 32.85 -1.61
N GLY A 26 0.26 31.90 -1.86
CA GLY A 26 1.69 32.16 -2.02
C GLY A 26 1.99 33.05 -3.24
N LEU A 27 1.33 32.81 -4.37
CA LEU A 27 1.49 33.60 -5.59
C LEU A 27 0.99 35.04 -5.40
N GLU A 28 -0.14 35.24 -4.73
CA GLU A 28 -0.68 36.57 -4.43
C GLU A 28 0.25 37.39 -3.53
N LEU A 29 0.81 36.78 -2.48
CA LEU A 29 1.77 37.45 -1.60
C LEU A 29 3.06 37.82 -2.33
N LEU A 30 3.52 36.97 -3.26
CA LEU A 30 4.67 37.26 -4.11
C LEU A 30 4.38 38.46 -5.03
N ALA A 31 3.20 38.49 -5.66
CA ALA A 31 2.79 39.59 -6.52
C ALA A 31 2.72 40.93 -5.75
N ILE A 32 2.19 40.91 -4.53
CA ILE A 32 2.16 42.09 -3.63
C ILE A 32 3.59 42.55 -3.29
N GLY A 33 4.50 41.62 -2.98
CA GLY A 33 5.90 41.93 -2.70
C GLY A 33 6.61 42.57 -3.89
N VAL A 34 6.42 42.01 -5.10
CA VAL A 34 6.99 42.56 -6.33
C VAL A 34 6.43 43.95 -6.64
N TRP A 35 5.13 44.15 -6.47
CA TRP A 35 4.49 45.46 -6.63
C TRP A 35 5.12 46.51 -5.71
N PHE A 36 5.32 46.18 -4.43
CA PHE A 36 5.93 47.09 -3.46
C PHE A 36 7.37 47.47 -3.82
N VAL A 37 8.16 46.53 -4.33
CA VAL A 37 9.53 46.80 -4.79
C VAL A 37 9.51 47.74 -6.00
N LEU A 38 8.64 47.48 -6.98
CA LEU A 38 8.54 48.30 -8.19
C LEU A 38 8.06 49.73 -7.88
N GLU A 39 7.11 49.87 -6.96
CA GLU A 39 6.60 51.19 -6.54
C GLU A 39 7.62 51.93 -5.67
N GLY A 40 8.37 51.20 -4.82
CA GLY A 40 9.49 51.75 -4.06
C GLY A 40 10.63 52.27 -4.95
N VAL A 41 10.87 51.64 -6.10
CA VAL A 41 11.85 52.12 -7.10
C VAL A 41 11.35 53.38 -7.83
N ARG A 42 10.03 53.54 -8.01
CA ARG A 42 9.45 54.75 -8.64
C ARG A 42 9.47 55.97 -7.73
N VAL A 43 9.27 55.78 -6.44
CA VAL A 43 9.29 56.87 -5.45
C VAL A 43 10.75 57.10 -5.05
N ASN A 44 11.39 58.09 -5.66
CA ASN A 44 12.79 58.48 -5.45
C ASN A 44 13.20 58.43 -3.96
N GLN A 45 13.98 57.40 -3.56
CA GLN A 45 14.19 57.02 -2.17
C GLN A 45 15.66 57.09 -1.74
N SER A 46 15.87 57.72 -0.57
CA SER A 46 17.09 57.65 0.24
C SER A 46 17.46 56.21 0.60
N ASP A 47 18.75 55.87 0.52
CA ASP A 47 19.33 54.53 0.74
C ASP A 47 18.78 53.76 1.97
N GLY A 48 18.34 54.46 3.01
CA GLY A 48 17.80 53.84 4.23
C GLY A 48 16.45 53.13 4.05
N MET A 49 15.58 53.58 3.15
CA MET A 49 14.23 53.00 3.02
C MET A 49 14.21 51.67 2.27
N MET A 50 15.14 51.47 1.34
CA MET A 50 15.31 50.19 0.63
C MET A 50 15.67 49.06 1.60
N VAL A 51 16.52 49.35 2.60
CA VAL A 51 16.90 48.39 3.65
C VAL A 51 15.67 47.98 4.47
N VAL A 52 14.80 48.93 4.81
CA VAL A 52 13.56 48.66 5.57
C VAL A 52 12.64 47.71 4.81
N TYR A 53 12.46 47.92 3.49
CA TYR A 53 11.61 47.03 2.68
C TYR A 53 12.18 45.62 2.56
N ILE A 54 13.50 45.47 2.36
CA ILE A 54 14.15 44.16 2.28
C ILE A 54 13.99 43.41 3.61
N CYS A 55 14.22 44.09 4.74
CA CYS A 55 14.04 43.48 6.06
C CYS A 55 12.58 43.09 6.32
N ALA A 56 11.61 43.93 5.93
CA ALA A 56 10.19 43.62 6.07
C ALA A 56 9.77 42.41 5.21
N ALA A 57 10.22 42.35 3.95
CA ALA A 57 9.94 41.23 3.05
C ALA A 57 10.57 39.92 3.55
N ALA A 58 11.82 39.97 4.03
CA ALA A 58 12.50 38.82 4.62
C ALA A 58 11.80 38.34 5.90
N GLY A 59 11.35 39.27 6.75
CA GLY A 59 10.56 38.96 7.94
C GLY A 59 9.24 38.28 7.61
N LEU A 60 8.50 38.82 6.62
CA LEU A 60 7.23 38.24 6.18
C LEU A 60 7.42 36.85 5.58
N ALA A 61 8.44 36.68 4.73
CA ALA A 61 8.80 35.38 4.16
C ALA A 61 9.21 34.37 5.25
N SER A 62 9.97 34.79 6.26
CA SER A 62 10.32 33.95 7.42
C SER A 62 9.10 33.55 8.23
N VAL A 63 8.13 34.43 8.43
CA VAL A 63 6.89 34.12 9.17
C VAL A 63 6.00 33.16 8.36
N ILE A 64 5.87 33.37 7.05
CA ILE A 64 5.14 32.47 6.15
C ILE A 64 5.81 31.11 6.09
N TRP A 65 7.15 31.07 6.05
CA TRP A 65 7.91 29.85 6.15
C TRP A 65 7.74 29.22 7.54
N LEU A 66 7.87 29.92 8.66
CA LEU A 66 7.65 29.31 9.98
C LEU A 66 6.20 28.87 10.24
N ALA A 67 5.20 29.54 9.65
CA ALA A 67 3.78 29.21 9.81
C ALA A 67 3.30 28.11 8.83
N GLY A 68 3.80 28.08 7.59
CA GLY A 68 3.45 27.11 6.55
C GLY A 68 4.46 25.95 6.39
N TYR A 69 5.72 26.20 6.75
CA TYR A 69 6.83 25.26 6.94
C TYR A 69 7.01 25.00 8.44
N ARG A 70 5.91 24.72 9.14
CA ARG A 70 6.02 23.60 10.07
C ARG A 70 6.25 22.40 9.15
N PRO A 71 7.47 21.84 9.01
CA PRO A 71 7.56 20.47 8.54
C PRO A 71 6.52 19.77 9.39
N ARG A 72 5.58 19.08 8.75
CA ARG A 72 4.69 18.15 9.42
C ARG A 72 5.61 17.41 10.38
N ALA A 73 5.61 17.79 11.65
CA ALA A 73 6.36 17.08 12.66
C ALA A 73 5.74 15.71 12.51
N ASP A 74 6.55 14.76 12.03
CA ASP A 74 6.14 13.39 11.82
C ASP A 74 5.19 13.08 12.96
N GLU A 75 3.92 12.85 12.62
CA GLU A 75 2.99 12.34 13.61
C GLU A 75 3.74 11.17 14.25
N PRO A 76 3.84 11.09 15.59
CA PRO A 76 4.46 9.95 16.23
C PRO A 76 3.50 8.77 16.08
N ILE A 77 3.40 8.25 14.86
CA ILE A 77 2.66 7.10 14.44
C ILE A 77 3.69 6.27 13.65
N GLU A 78 3.76 4.97 13.95
CA GLU A 78 4.27 3.92 13.05
C GLU A 78 5.77 3.58 12.93
N TYR A 79 6.73 4.22 13.61
CA TYR A 79 8.14 3.77 13.45
C TYR A 79 8.43 2.33 13.95
N ARG A 80 7.67 1.86 14.96
CA ARG A 80 7.75 0.47 15.45
C ARG A 80 7.16 -0.52 14.43
N ASP A 81 6.15 -0.07 13.72
CA ASP A 81 5.35 -0.88 12.83
C ASP A 81 6.07 -1.16 11.51
N ASP A 82 6.85 -0.18 11.04
CA ASP A 82 7.74 -0.34 9.89
C ASP A 82 8.89 -1.31 10.16
N ARG A 83 9.40 -1.38 11.40
CA ARG A 83 10.44 -2.36 11.73
C ARG A 83 9.85 -3.76 11.75
N ALA A 84 8.71 -3.95 12.43
CA ALA A 84 8.04 -5.25 12.49
C ALA A 84 7.68 -5.79 11.09
N LEU A 85 7.16 -4.92 10.20
CA LEU A 85 6.87 -5.28 8.82
C LEU A 85 8.13 -5.63 8.03
N ARG A 86 9.19 -4.82 8.13
CA ARG A 86 10.47 -5.12 7.45
C ARG A 86 11.07 -6.43 7.93
N ASP A 87 11.00 -6.70 9.23
CA ASP A 87 11.50 -7.95 9.81
C ASP A 87 10.65 -9.15 9.36
N ALA A 88 9.33 -9.00 9.24
CA ALA A 88 8.43 -10.02 8.70
C ALA A 88 8.71 -10.30 7.22
N GLN A 89 8.81 -9.26 6.38
CA GLN A 89 9.20 -9.39 4.97
C GLN A 89 10.54 -10.12 4.82
N ALA A 90 11.54 -9.76 5.63
CA ALA A 90 12.84 -10.43 5.61
C ALA A 90 12.81 -11.87 6.14
N ARG A 91 11.84 -12.25 6.98
CA ARG A 91 11.60 -13.66 7.36
C ARG A 91 10.98 -14.42 6.20
N LEU A 92 9.91 -13.89 5.61
CA LEU A 92 9.21 -14.49 4.47
C LEU A 92 10.16 -14.73 3.29
N ASP A 93 11.03 -13.77 2.97
CA ASP A 93 12.00 -13.86 1.87
C ASP A 93 13.07 -14.96 2.09
N ARG A 94 13.23 -15.46 3.32
CA ARG A 94 14.17 -16.55 3.65
C ARG A 94 13.52 -17.92 3.74
N MET A 95 12.19 -18.00 3.64
CA MET A 95 11.47 -19.27 3.67
C MET A 95 11.56 -19.94 2.30
N ASP A 96 11.90 -21.22 2.30
CA ASP A 96 11.68 -22.07 1.14
C ASP A 96 10.16 -22.27 0.91
N PRO A 97 9.74 -22.78 -0.27
CA PRO A 97 8.32 -22.93 -0.56
C PRO A 97 7.55 -23.78 0.44
N ALA A 98 8.16 -24.83 1.00
CA ALA A 98 7.50 -25.72 1.94
C ALA A 98 7.28 -25.01 3.28
N ARG A 99 8.31 -24.34 3.79
CA ARG A 99 8.24 -23.57 5.02
C ARG A 99 7.29 -22.38 4.92
N LEU A 100 7.24 -21.73 3.76
CA LEU A 100 6.27 -20.67 3.50
C LEU A 100 4.84 -21.20 3.56
N ALA A 101 4.61 -22.40 3.02
CA ALA A 101 3.29 -23.02 3.03
C ALA A 101 2.86 -23.42 4.44
N GLU A 102 3.76 -24.00 5.23
CA GLU A 102 3.53 -24.29 6.65
C GLU A 102 3.20 -23.01 7.43
N HIS A 103 3.98 -21.94 7.23
CA HIS A 103 3.73 -20.65 7.89
C HIS A 103 2.36 -20.06 7.51
N VAL A 104 1.99 -20.11 6.23
CA VAL A 104 0.67 -19.65 5.80
C VAL A 104 -0.45 -20.55 6.34
N ALA A 105 -0.23 -21.86 6.45
CA ALA A 105 -1.18 -22.77 7.10
C ALA A 105 -1.40 -22.41 8.58
N GLU A 106 -0.35 -22.09 9.32
CA GLU A 106 -0.45 -21.60 10.70
C GLU A 106 -1.25 -20.28 10.79
N LEU A 107 -1.03 -19.35 9.85
CA LEU A 107 -1.81 -18.11 9.77
C LEU A 107 -3.30 -18.37 9.46
N CYS A 108 -3.57 -19.35 8.59
CA CYS A 108 -4.93 -19.80 8.30
C CYS A 108 -5.63 -20.33 9.56
N GLU A 109 -4.96 -21.21 10.32
CA GLU A 109 -5.48 -21.77 11.56
C GLU A 109 -5.74 -20.68 12.62
N ARG A 110 -4.78 -19.76 12.78
CA ARG A 110 -4.88 -18.62 13.70
C ARG A 110 -6.12 -17.77 13.42
N ASP A 111 -6.42 -17.55 12.14
CA ASP A 111 -7.51 -16.67 11.70
C ASP A 111 -8.84 -17.42 11.46
N GLY A 112 -8.96 -18.67 11.93
CA GLY A 112 -10.23 -19.39 12.03
C GLY A 112 -10.58 -20.29 10.85
N LEU A 113 -9.60 -20.63 9.99
CA LEU A 113 -9.70 -21.79 9.12
C LEU A 113 -9.40 -23.07 9.93
N ALA A 114 -10.15 -24.13 9.66
CA ALA A 114 -10.01 -25.45 10.24
C ALA A 114 -9.69 -26.47 9.14
N GLU A 115 -9.30 -27.70 9.52
CA GLU A 115 -8.95 -28.77 8.56
C GLU A 115 -7.93 -28.30 7.51
N VAL A 116 -6.88 -27.63 7.97
CA VAL A 116 -5.82 -27.11 7.09
C VAL A 116 -4.88 -28.25 6.73
N GLU A 117 -4.88 -28.64 5.46
CA GLU A 117 -4.01 -29.66 4.91
C GLU A 117 -3.14 -29.07 3.80
N THR A 118 -1.82 -29.23 3.91
CA THR A 118 -0.89 -28.93 2.82
C THR A 118 -0.87 -30.11 1.86
N VAL A 119 -1.49 -29.95 0.68
CA VAL A 119 -1.86 -31.08 -0.18
C VAL A 119 -0.80 -31.41 -1.22
N ARG A 120 -0.09 -30.41 -1.76
CA ARG A 120 0.75 -30.65 -2.94
C ARG A 120 1.90 -29.66 -3.08
N VAL A 121 3.12 -30.19 -3.14
CA VAL A 121 4.28 -29.47 -3.71
C VAL A 121 4.19 -29.57 -5.23
N VAL A 122 4.09 -28.43 -5.91
CA VAL A 122 4.16 -28.34 -7.37
C VAL A 122 5.62 -28.16 -7.76
N GLU A 123 6.30 -29.26 -8.04
CA GLU A 123 7.77 -29.34 -8.25
C GLU A 123 8.31 -28.34 -9.29
N ASP A 124 7.53 -28.01 -10.33
CA ASP A 124 7.94 -27.09 -11.41
C ASP A 124 7.58 -25.61 -11.15
N ALA A 125 6.76 -25.31 -10.14
CA ALA A 125 6.22 -23.97 -9.92
C ALA A 125 6.67 -23.30 -8.61
N TYR A 126 7.51 -23.97 -7.81
CA TYR A 126 7.87 -23.52 -6.45
C TYR A 126 6.63 -23.09 -5.65
N ALA A 127 5.55 -23.85 -5.81
CA ALA A 127 4.26 -23.52 -5.25
C ALA A 127 3.72 -24.69 -4.43
N VAL A 128 3.04 -24.36 -3.35
CA VAL A 128 2.38 -25.35 -2.50
C VAL A 128 0.91 -24.99 -2.38
N ASP A 129 0.06 -25.98 -2.62
CA ASP A 129 -1.39 -25.84 -2.44
C ASP A 129 -1.78 -26.25 -1.02
N ILE A 130 -2.50 -25.35 -0.37
CA ILE A 130 -3.07 -25.50 0.97
C ILE A 130 -4.58 -25.55 0.81
N HIS A 131 -5.17 -26.63 1.30
CA HIS A 131 -6.61 -26.79 1.36
C HIS A 131 -7.04 -26.56 2.80
N ALA A 132 -8.06 -25.76 2.99
CA ALA A 132 -8.60 -25.47 4.30
C ALA A 132 -10.12 -25.47 4.23
N ARG A 133 -10.77 -25.57 5.38
CA ARG A 133 -12.19 -25.27 5.52
C ARG A 133 -12.38 -24.12 6.46
N ARG A 134 -13.38 -23.31 6.17
CA ARG A 134 -13.84 -22.32 7.14
C ARG A 134 -14.67 -22.99 8.23
N GLY A 135 -14.80 -22.34 9.38
CA GLY A 135 -15.70 -22.79 10.46
C GLY A 135 -17.17 -23.00 10.05
N ASP A 136 -17.62 -22.46 8.91
CA ASP A 136 -18.94 -22.71 8.32
C ASP A 136 -18.98 -23.93 7.36
N GLY A 137 -17.86 -24.63 7.20
CA GLY A 137 -17.69 -25.78 6.31
C GLY A 137 -17.30 -25.42 4.87
N THR A 138 -17.21 -24.13 4.51
CA THR A 138 -16.86 -23.71 3.15
C THR A 138 -15.41 -24.05 2.82
N PRO A 139 -15.11 -24.77 1.72
CA PRO A 139 -13.74 -25.07 1.33
C PRO A 139 -13.01 -23.80 0.86
N ALA A 140 -11.75 -23.65 1.24
CA ALA A 140 -10.85 -22.59 0.82
C ALA A 140 -9.57 -23.19 0.25
N VAL A 141 -9.05 -22.60 -0.83
CA VAL A 141 -7.78 -23.02 -1.41
C VAL A 141 -6.83 -21.84 -1.47
N LEU A 142 -5.64 -22.05 -0.91
CA LEU A 142 -4.54 -21.11 -0.95
C LEU A 142 -3.39 -21.73 -1.72
N ARG A 143 -2.85 -21.02 -2.70
CA ARG A 143 -1.57 -21.35 -3.32
C ARG A 143 -0.51 -20.42 -2.80
N CYS A 144 0.55 -20.97 -2.22
CA CYS A 144 1.73 -20.22 -1.79
C CYS A 144 2.87 -20.40 -2.78
N ARG A 145 3.56 -19.32 -3.14
CA ARG A 145 4.73 -19.38 -4.03
C ARG A 145 5.87 -18.49 -3.55
N SER A 146 7.04 -19.06 -3.35
CA SER A 146 8.27 -18.27 -3.16
C SER A 146 8.71 -17.67 -4.49
N ALA A 147 9.12 -16.40 -4.48
CA ALA A 147 9.65 -15.73 -5.65
C ALA A 147 11.16 -15.93 -5.81
N ASP A 148 11.61 -16.24 -7.02
CA ASP A 148 13.05 -16.35 -7.36
C ASP A 148 13.73 -14.98 -7.55
N GLY A 149 13.01 -13.89 -7.31
CA GLY A 149 13.54 -12.53 -7.47
C GLY A 149 12.51 -11.42 -7.23
N PRO A 150 12.92 -10.14 -7.25
CA PRO A 150 12.08 -9.00 -6.89
C PRO A 150 11.06 -8.59 -7.98
N GLY A 151 11.01 -9.32 -9.10
CA GLY A 151 10.14 -8.99 -10.23
C GLY A 151 8.66 -9.24 -9.95
N PRO A 152 7.77 -8.61 -10.73
CA PRO A 152 6.33 -8.81 -10.58
C PRO A 152 5.94 -10.24 -10.98
N VAL A 153 4.94 -10.80 -10.30
CA VAL A 153 4.35 -12.08 -10.69
C VAL A 153 3.63 -11.92 -12.03
N ALA A 154 4.06 -12.74 -13.00
CA ALA A 154 3.48 -12.76 -14.34
C ALA A 154 2.07 -13.35 -14.34
N GLY A 155 1.22 -12.88 -15.25
CA GLY A 155 -0.15 -13.41 -15.41
C GLY A 155 -0.24 -14.91 -15.68
N GLY A 156 0.83 -15.52 -16.23
CA GLY A 156 0.90 -16.98 -16.43
C GLY A 156 0.74 -17.74 -15.12
N VAL A 157 1.33 -17.27 -14.02
CA VAL A 157 1.22 -17.92 -12.70
C VAL A 157 -0.21 -17.95 -12.20
N VAL A 158 -0.95 -16.85 -12.40
CA VAL A 158 -2.37 -16.78 -12.03
C VAL A 158 -3.19 -17.69 -12.94
N GLN A 159 -2.88 -17.73 -14.23
CA GLN A 159 -3.57 -18.60 -15.19
C GLN A 159 -3.35 -20.09 -14.89
N ASP A 160 -2.15 -20.48 -14.49
CA ASP A 160 -1.83 -21.84 -14.06
C ASP A 160 -2.62 -22.22 -12.81
N PHE A 161 -2.79 -21.27 -11.89
CA PHE A 161 -3.62 -21.48 -10.71
C PHE A 161 -5.10 -21.62 -11.05
N VAL A 162 -5.64 -20.75 -11.89
CA VAL A 162 -7.03 -20.89 -12.40
C VAL A 162 -7.22 -22.23 -13.09
N SER A 163 -6.28 -22.65 -13.92
CA SER A 163 -6.36 -23.92 -14.66
C SER A 163 -6.33 -25.13 -13.72
N ALA A 164 -5.54 -25.07 -12.64
CA ALA A 164 -5.53 -26.11 -11.61
C ALA A 164 -6.85 -26.17 -10.83
N LEU A 165 -7.48 -25.02 -10.57
CA LEU A 165 -8.77 -24.93 -9.90
C LEU A 165 -9.92 -25.44 -10.78
N ASP A 166 -9.91 -25.11 -12.07
CA ASP A 166 -10.94 -25.59 -13.02
C ASP A 166 -10.85 -27.10 -13.28
N ALA A 167 -9.69 -27.71 -13.02
CA ALA A 167 -9.50 -29.17 -13.06
C ALA A 167 -10.01 -29.88 -11.79
N ALA A 168 -10.31 -29.14 -10.72
CA ALA A 168 -10.89 -29.71 -9.50
C ALA A 168 -12.40 -29.95 -9.67
N GLU A 169 -12.91 -31.04 -9.09
CA GLU A 169 -14.32 -31.44 -9.21
C GLU A 169 -15.30 -30.45 -8.54
N GLU A 170 -14.83 -29.72 -7.52
CA GLU A 170 -15.61 -28.70 -6.82
C GLU A 170 -14.83 -27.39 -6.76
N ARG A 171 -15.48 -26.29 -7.12
CA ARG A 171 -14.86 -24.95 -7.03
C ARG A 171 -14.88 -24.50 -5.57
N PRO A 172 -13.71 -24.26 -4.94
CA PRO A 172 -13.64 -23.79 -3.57
C PRO A 172 -14.27 -22.40 -3.43
N GLY A 173 -14.69 -22.04 -2.21
CA GLY A 173 -15.17 -20.71 -1.86
C GLY A 173 -14.07 -19.65 -1.94
N PRO A 174 -13.33 -19.35 -0.86
CA PRO A 174 -12.22 -18.41 -0.94
C PRO A 174 -11.04 -19.01 -1.72
N LEU A 175 -10.53 -18.24 -2.69
CA LEU A 175 -9.33 -18.56 -3.47
C LEU A 175 -8.27 -17.50 -3.20
N LEU A 176 -7.11 -17.89 -2.68
CA LEU A 176 -6.00 -16.96 -2.45
C LEU A 176 -4.74 -17.43 -3.16
N LEU A 177 -3.99 -16.47 -3.68
CA LEU A 177 -2.65 -16.67 -4.22
C LEU A 177 -1.68 -15.79 -3.46
N ALA A 178 -0.86 -16.43 -2.63
CA ALA A 178 0.13 -15.82 -1.78
C ALA A 178 1.53 -15.93 -2.39
N THR A 179 2.29 -14.85 -2.34
CA THR A 179 3.67 -14.83 -2.85
C THR A 179 4.60 -13.91 -2.06
N THR A 180 5.88 -14.28 -2.01
CA THR A 180 6.96 -13.40 -1.52
C THR A 180 7.46 -12.41 -2.57
N ALA A 181 6.88 -12.39 -3.77
CA ALA A 181 7.17 -11.37 -4.77
C ALA A 181 6.71 -9.97 -4.32
N GLY A 182 7.39 -8.94 -4.81
CA GLY A 182 7.09 -7.55 -4.44
C GLY A 182 5.74 -7.03 -4.93
N CYS A 183 5.22 -7.56 -6.04
CA CYS A 183 3.91 -7.18 -6.58
C CYS A 183 3.42 -8.17 -7.66
N PHE A 184 2.17 -8.00 -8.09
CA PHE A 184 1.60 -8.68 -9.24
C PHE A 184 1.62 -7.77 -10.48
N SER A 185 1.78 -8.35 -11.67
CA SER A 185 1.61 -7.59 -12.91
C SER A 185 0.14 -7.21 -13.12
N ALA A 186 -0.13 -6.12 -13.85
CA ALA A 186 -1.51 -5.72 -14.19
C ALA A 186 -2.31 -6.83 -14.89
N LYS A 187 -1.65 -7.68 -15.68
CA LYS A 187 -2.28 -8.86 -16.29
C LYS A 187 -2.67 -9.91 -15.24
N ALA A 188 -1.81 -10.16 -14.25
CA ALA A 188 -2.10 -11.07 -13.14
C ALA A 188 -3.28 -10.57 -12.30
N GLU A 189 -3.31 -9.27 -12.00
CA GLU A 189 -4.43 -8.63 -11.28
C GLU A 189 -5.75 -8.76 -12.04
N ALA A 190 -5.76 -8.48 -13.34
CA ALA A 190 -6.96 -8.60 -14.17
C ALA A 190 -7.48 -10.05 -14.23
N LEU A 191 -6.58 -11.04 -14.37
CA LEU A 191 -6.95 -12.46 -14.36
C LEU A 191 -7.51 -12.90 -13.01
N ALA A 192 -6.86 -12.48 -11.91
CA ALA A 192 -7.30 -12.82 -10.56
C ALA A 192 -8.69 -12.23 -10.26
N ALA A 193 -8.92 -10.97 -10.64
CA ALA A 193 -10.22 -10.32 -10.49
C ALA A 193 -11.32 -11.04 -11.26
N GLY A 194 -11.04 -11.52 -12.49
CA GLY A 194 -11.99 -12.29 -13.28
C GLY A 194 -12.29 -13.68 -12.71
N ALA A 195 -11.33 -14.30 -12.01
CA ALA A 195 -11.47 -15.63 -11.44
C ALA A 195 -11.97 -15.64 -9.99
N GLY A 196 -12.06 -14.48 -9.33
CA GLY A 196 -12.40 -14.35 -7.91
C GLY A 196 -11.25 -14.69 -6.96
N ILE A 197 -10.01 -14.56 -7.42
CA ILE A 197 -8.80 -14.87 -6.63
C ILE A 197 -8.32 -13.61 -5.92
N ILE A 198 -8.02 -13.74 -4.63
CA ILE A 198 -7.38 -12.69 -3.84
C ILE A 198 -5.87 -12.86 -3.91
N LEU A 199 -5.21 -11.80 -4.35
CA LEU A 199 -3.77 -11.74 -4.48
C LEU A 199 -3.15 -11.21 -3.18
N LEU A 200 -2.19 -11.94 -2.62
CA LEU A 200 -1.41 -11.54 -1.46
C LEU A 200 0.06 -11.45 -1.87
N ASP A 201 0.56 -10.23 -2.03
CA ASP A 201 1.99 -9.99 -2.26
C ASP A 201 2.76 -10.04 -0.94
N ARG A 202 4.09 -9.86 -1.03
CA ARG A 202 4.98 -9.86 0.13
C ARG A 202 4.56 -8.88 1.22
N SER A 203 4.05 -7.71 0.83
CA SER A 203 3.59 -6.71 1.79
C SER A 203 2.31 -7.16 2.47
N ALA A 204 1.33 -7.63 1.70
CA ALA A 204 0.07 -8.14 2.25
C ALA A 204 0.28 -9.32 3.20
N LEU A 205 1.17 -10.25 2.87
CA LEU A 205 1.55 -11.36 3.76
C LEU A 205 2.22 -10.87 5.06
N ALA A 206 3.12 -9.89 4.99
CA ALA A 206 3.75 -9.33 6.18
C ALA A 206 2.76 -8.59 7.09
N HIS A 207 1.76 -7.90 6.52
CA HIS A 207 0.68 -7.27 7.28
C HIS A 207 -0.20 -8.32 7.97
N TRP A 208 -0.45 -9.44 7.30
CA TRP A 208 -1.20 -10.55 7.86
C TRP A 208 -0.44 -11.25 8.99
N GLU A 209 0.85 -11.50 8.82
CA GLU A 209 1.73 -12.05 9.87
C GLU A 209 1.76 -11.15 11.12
N CYS A 210 1.75 -9.82 10.94
CA CYS A 210 1.80 -8.85 12.01
C CYS A 210 0.43 -8.49 12.63
N ASP A 211 -0.63 -9.25 12.35
CA ASP A 211 -2.00 -9.02 12.84
C ASP A 211 -2.57 -7.63 12.48
N LYS A 212 -2.08 -7.02 11.40
CA LYS A 212 -2.51 -5.69 10.96
C LYS A 212 -3.67 -5.74 9.99
N GLU A 213 -3.64 -6.71 9.08
CA GLU A 213 -4.68 -6.91 8.08
C GLU A 213 -4.83 -8.38 7.74
N THR A 214 -5.99 -8.95 8.09
CA THR A 214 -6.37 -10.29 7.63
C THR A 214 -6.96 -10.20 6.21
N PRO A 215 -6.59 -11.10 5.29
CA PRO A 215 -7.18 -11.16 3.97
C PRO A 215 -8.71 -11.15 4.02
N LYS A 216 -9.35 -10.26 3.26
CA LYS A 216 -10.81 -10.06 3.29
C LYS A 216 -11.63 -11.33 3.02
N ALA A 217 -11.06 -12.32 2.33
CA ALA A 217 -11.67 -13.63 2.12
C ALA A 217 -11.88 -14.41 3.43
N LEU A 218 -10.98 -14.22 4.38
CA LEU A 218 -10.94 -14.94 5.65
C LEU A 218 -11.71 -14.18 6.74
N ALA A 219 -11.82 -12.86 6.61
CA ALA A 219 -12.33 -11.94 7.64
C ALA A 219 -13.88 -11.87 7.79
N ALA A 220 -14.63 -12.95 7.59
CA ALA A 220 -16.09 -12.96 7.83
C ALA A 220 -16.51 -13.70 9.11
#